data_AF-A0A1W2FFC2-F1
#
_entry.id   AF-A0A1W2FFC2-F1
#
_cell.length_a   1.000
_cell.length_b   1.000
_cell.length_c   1.000
_cell.angle_alpha   90.00
_cell.angle_beta   90.00
_cell.angle_gamma   90.00
#
_symmetry.space_group_name_H-M   'P 1'
#
loop_
_entity.id
_entity.type
_entity.pdbx_description
1 polymer ?
#
loop_
_entity_poly.entity_id
_entity_poly.type
_entity_poly.pdbx_seq_one_letter_code
_entity_poly.pdbx_strand_id
1 'polypeptide(L)' 'MSQTRYEFRVAGHVSERARHAFDEFGEMHIVPAAPETIIYGDVVDDSHLHGILAMFQNLGLHVVSMHTVPDPPQNTP' A
#
# COMPACT_ATOMS: atom_id res chain seq x y z
N MET A 1 -2.59 27.25 -6.45
CA MET A 1 -1.57 26.19 -6.64
C MET A 1 -2.13 24.92 -6.01
N SER A 2 -2.20 23.82 -6.76
CA SER A 2 -2.69 22.53 -6.25
C SER A 2 -1.59 21.87 -5.43
N GLN A 3 -1.84 21.60 -4.14
CA GLN A 3 -0.98 20.72 -3.36
C GLN A 3 -1.33 19.27 -3.70
N THR A 4 -0.32 18.48 -4.07
CA THR A 4 -0.44 17.03 -4.28
C THR A 4 0.04 16.33 -3.02
N ARG A 5 -0.80 15.47 -2.43
CA ARG A 5 -0.44 14.67 -1.26
C ARG A 5 0.16 13.34 -1.71
N TYR A 6 1.31 12.99 -1.15
CA TYR A 6 2.02 11.74 -1.43
C TYR A 6 2.00 10.85 -0.17
N GLU A 7 1.80 9.55 -0.36
CA GLU A 7 1.94 8.54 0.69
C GLU A 7 3.24 7.76 0.47
N PHE A 8 4.05 7.64 1.52
CA PHE A 8 5.30 6.89 1.51
C PHE A 8 5.20 5.72 2.49
N ARG A 9 5.19 4.49 1.98
CA ARG A 9 5.19 3.27 2.80
C ARG A 9 6.61 2.71 2.88
N VAL A 10 7.11 2.51 4.10
CA VAL A 10 8.45 1.97 4.37
C VAL A 10 8.33 0.69 5.20
N ALA A 11 9.15 -0.31 4.87
CA ALA A 11 9.16 -1.57 5.61
C ALA A 11 9.75 -1.37 7.02
N GLY A 12 9.13 -1.99 8.02
CA GLY A 12 9.57 -1.91 9.41
C GLY A 12 9.07 -0.66 10.14
N HIS A 13 9.70 -0.36 11.27
CA HIS A 13 9.31 0.77 12.11
C HIS A 13 10.24 1.96 11.86
N VAL A 14 9.66 3.14 11.61
CA VAL A 14 10.41 4.39 11.64
C VAL A 14 10.90 4.59 13.08
N SER A 15 12.21 4.76 13.25
CA SER A 15 12.80 5.06 14.56
C SER A 15 12.45 6.48 15.00
N GLU A 16 12.53 6.77 16.30
CA GLU A 16 12.29 8.12 16.82
C GLU A 16 13.26 9.16 16.21
N ARG A 17 14.52 8.77 16.02
CA ARG A 17 15.52 9.61 15.33
C ARG A 17 15.10 9.94 13.89
N ALA A 18 14.55 8.97 13.16
CA ALA A 18 14.07 9.19 11.80
C ALA A 18 12.80 10.05 11.79
N ARG A 19 11.88 9.89 12.76
CA ARG A 19 10.71 10.77 12.92
C ARG A 19 11.12 12.23 13.07
N HIS A 20 12.05 12.52 13.98
CA HIS A 20 12.56 13.89 14.18
C HIS A 20 13.14 14.50 12.90
N ALA A 21 13.86 13.72 12.10
CA ALA A 21 14.39 14.20 10.84
C ALA A 21 13.27 14.57 9.85
N PHE A 22 12.15 13.84 9.81
CA PHE A 22 11.02 14.17 8.93
C PHE A 22 10.28 15.44 9.35
N ASP A 23 10.16 15.70 10.66
CA ASP A 23 9.55 16.92 11.18
C ASP A 23 10.33 18.18 10.77
N GLU A 24 11.65 18.08 10.60
CA GLU A 24 12.50 19.17 10.10
C GLU A 24 12.27 19.51 8.61
N PHE A 25 11.73 18.57 7.82
CA PHE A 25 11.46 18.77 6.39
C PHE A 25 10.04 19.29 6.08
N GLY A 26 9.13 19.31 7.07
CA GLY A 26 7.77 19.83 6.93
C GLY A 26 6.73 19.04 7.75
N GLU A 27 5.44 19.39 7.63
CA GLU A 27 4.34 18.68 8.32
C GLU A 27 4.11 17.27 7.72
N MET A 28 4.96 16.31 8.12
CA MET A 28 4.81 14.90 7.78
C MET A 28 4.07 14.17 8.89
N HIS A 29 3.02 13.42 8.55
CA HIS A 29 2.26 12.62 9.51
C HIS A 29 2.67 11.15 9.42
N ILE A 30 3.34 10.65 10.46
CA ILE A 30 3.89 9.28 10.49
C ILE A 30 2.96 8.38 11.30
N VAL A 31 2.25 7.49 10.62
CA VAL A 31 1.37 6.49 11.24
C VAL A 31 2.04 5.12 11.20
N PRO A 32 2.12 4.37 12.31
CA PRO A 32 2.56 2.98 12.27
C PRO A 32 1.61 2.15 11.41
N ALA A 33 2.14 1.53 10.36
CA ALA A 33 1.42 0.54 9.57
C ALA A 33 2.01 -0.84 9.87
N ALA A 34 1.15 -1.85 10.04
CA ALA A 34 1.60 -3.24 10.09
C ALA A 34 2.26 -3.61 8.76
N PRO A 35 3.22 -4.57 8.73
CA PRO A 35 3.74 -5.07 7.47
C PRO A 35 2.59 -5.72 6.67
N GLU A 36 2.09 -4.99 5.68
CA GLU A 36 1.09 -5.49 4.75
C GLU A 36 1.80 -6.14 3.55
N THR A 37 1.32 -7.32 3.16
CA THR A 37 1.72 -7.95 1.89
C THR A 37 0.85 -7.39 0.78
N ILE A 38 1.46 -6.71 -0.18
CA ILE A 38 0.76 -6.18 -1.36
C ILE A 38 0.85 -7.22 -2.47
N ILE A 39 -0.31 -7.61 -3.00
CA ILE A 39 -0.43 -8.55 -4.12
C ILE A 39 -1.08 -7.81 -5.28
N TYR A 40 -0.38 -7.76 -6.42
CA TYR A 40 -0.90 -7.22 -7.68
C TYR A 40 -1.43 -8.36 -8.54
N GLY A 41 -2.54 -8.13 -9.23
CA GLY A 41 -3.10 -9.07 -10.17
C GLY A 41 -4.15 -8.40 -11.05
N ASP A 42 -4.26 -8.88 -12.28
CA ASP A 42 -5.26 -8.39 -13.23
C ASP A 42 -6.61 -9.01 -12.93
N VAL A 43 -7.62 -8.16 -12.74
CA VAL A 43 -9.01 -8.57 -12.52
C VAL A 43 -9.79 -8.24 -13.79
N VAL A 44 -10.32 -9.26 -14.45
CA VAL A 44 -10.94 -9.12 -15.79
C VAL A 44 -12.44 -8.85 -15.71
N ASP A 45 -13.10 -9.31 -14.66
CA ASP A 45 -14.51 -9.09 -14.36
C ASP A 45 -14.81 -9.37 -12.87
N ASP A 46 -16.07 -9.14 -12.46
CA ASP A 46 -16.53 -9.36 -11.09
C ASP A 46 -16.50 -10.84 -10.67
N SER A 47 -16.72 -11.77 -11.59
CA SER A 47 -16.69 -13.21 -11.28
C SER A 47 -15.27 -13.65 -10.94
N HIS A 48 -14.28 -13.14 -11.70
CA HIS A 48 -12.87 -13.35 -11.43
C HIS A 48 -12.47 -12.76 -10.07
N LEU A 49 -12.94 -11.54 -9.76
CA LEU A 49 -12.69 -10.91 -8.46
C LEU A 49 -13.20 -11.76 -7.29
N HIS A 50 -14.44 -12.26 -7.38
CA HIS A 50 -15.01 -13.12 -6.36
C HIS A 50 -14.21 -14.42 -6.17
N GLY A 51 -13.70 -15.00 -7.26
CA GLY A 51 -12.79 -16.15 -7.20
C GLY A 51 -11.50 -15.85 -6.43
N ILE A 52 -10.88 -14.70 -6.67
CA ILE A 52 -9.67 -14.25 -5.97
C ILE A 52 -9.95 -14.06 -4.48
N LEU A 53 -11.06 -13.38 -4.13
CA LEU A 53 -11.44 -13.17 -2.73
C LEU A 53 -11.75 -14.48 -2.00
N ALA A 54 -12.37 -15.45 -2.68
CA ALA A 54 -12.58 -16.79 -2.12
C ALA A 54 -11.24 -17.53 -1.92
N MET A 55 -10.30 -17.41 -2.84
CA MET A 55 -8.96 -17.99 -2.71
C MET A 55 -8.22 -17.43 -1.48
N PHE A 56 -8.24 -16.11 -1.28
CA PHE A 56 -7.63 -15.51 -0.08
C PHE A 56 -8.25 -16.03 1.21
N GLN A 57 -9.59 -16.12 1.28
CA GLN A 57 -10.28 -16.68 2.43
C GLN A 57 -9.92 -18.15 2.67
N ASN A 58 -9.85 -18.98 1.62
CA ASN A 58 -9.47 -20.38 1.71
C ASN A 58 -8.03 -20.58 2.21
N LEU A 59 -7.14 -19.61 1.95
CA LEU A 59 -5.77 -19.58 2.47
C LEU A 59 -5.67 -19.01 3.90
N GLY A 60 -6.78 -18.55 4.49
CA GLY A 60 -6.79 -17.87 5.78
C GLY A 60 -6.19 -16.46 5.73
N LEU A 61 -6.05 -15.88 4.53
CA LEU A 61 -5.59 -14.50 4.34
C LEU A 61 -6.77 -13.54 4.56
N HIS A 62 -6.54 -12.52 5.39
CA HIS A 62 -7.54 -11.49 5.64
C HIS A 62 -7.23 -10.24 4.79
N VAL A 63 -8.11 -9.94 3.83
CA VAL A 63 -8.01 -8.74 3.00
C VAL A 63 -8.47 -7.53 3.81
N VAL A 64 -7.55 -6.60 4.09
CA VAL A 64 -7.83 -5.38 4.88
C VAL A 64 -8.18 -4.16 4.00
N SER A 65 -7.69 -4.14 2.76
CA SER A 65 -7.93 -3.07 1.79
C SER A 65 -7.81 -3.62 0.39
N MET A 66 -8.65 -3.12 -0.52
CA MET A 66 -8.59 -3.42 -1.95
C MET A 66 -8.98 -2.16 -2.71
N HIS A 67 -8.15 -1.75 -3.68
CA HIS A 67 -8.42 -0.62 -4.56
C HIS A 67 -7.77 -0.87 -5.92
N THR A 68 -8.34 -0.30 -6.97
CA THR A 68 -7.70 -0.30 -8.29
C THR A 68 -6.47 0.60 -8.24
N VAL A 69 -5.32 0.08 -8.66
CA VAL A 69 -4.11 0.88 -8.86
C VAL A 69 -3.97 1.21 -10.34
N PRO A 70 -3.46 2.40 -10.70
CA PRO A 70 -2.98 2.62 -12.05
C PRO A 70 -1.85 1.64 -12.36
N ASP A 71 -1.66 1.30 -13.65
CA ASP A 71 -0.57 0.43 -14.07
C ASP A 71 0.73 0.87 -13.39
N PRO A 72 1.44 -0.03 -12.68
CA PRO A 72 2.71 0.34 -12.07
C PRO A 72 3.62 0.86 -13.19
N PRO A 73 4.38 1.95 -12.96
CA PRO A 73 5.31 2.44 -13.96
C PRO A 73 6.21 1.27 -14.37
N GLN A 74 6.11 0.89 -15.65
CA GLN A 74 6.85 -0.25 -16.17
C GLN A 74 8.33 0.04 -15.97
N ASN A 75 8.94 -0.63 -14.98
CA ASN A 75 10.35 -0.50 -14.68
C ASN A 75 11.10 -1.17 -15.83
N THR A 76 11.34 -0.40 -16.90
CA THR A 76 12.17 -0.81 -18.01
C THR A 76 13.61 -0.69 -17.52
N PRO A 77 14.41 -1.78 -17.54
CA PRO A 77 15.78 -1.79 -17.03
C PRO A 77 16.72 -0.84 -17.79
#